data_AF-A0A5N7C122-F1
#
_entry.id   AF-A0A5N7C122-F1
#
_cell.length_a   1.000
_cell.length_b   1.000
_cell.length_c   1.000
_cell.angle_alpha   90.00
_cell.angle_beta   90.00
_cell.angle_gamma   90.00
#
_symmetry.space_group_name_H-M   'P 1'
#
loop_
_entity.id
_entity.type
_entity.pdbx_description
1 polymer ?
#
loop_
_entity_poly.entity_id
_entity_poly.type
_entity_poly.pdbx_seq_one_letter_code
_entity_poly.pdbx_strand_id
1 'polypeptide(L)'
;MGSSPRLATVYDLDENDNPILHSKRTASRVSKATSNSQFQSRGKGSRSTSQGCIFGKLSCKGPLKEMVAAYSRGREHPLTIFTRSQDISRERNEVPGYPFRKIVFTDGTEILNPDAMYDRGRFVCLTAFIPKKEENCADPRIYVEQRVYEGGQEKIMVLELDLGGRVQIDMEYVFPGCGDEHINLGKRDLRLRIRSLEQEVFDSYMLRANYYGYDTNDYVYLNRQTISHGLSYAPRSNGEVVPYKLCIGAQDLRILLDAKRKNQLPAGSFLLDRIELLELRFTGLGERTGDNTYAGDLFVRVMYSP
;
A
#
# COMPACT_ATOMS: atom_id res chain seq x y z
N MET A 1 -44.86 -3.87 22.22
CA MET A 1 -43.75 -3.51 21.32
C MET A 1 -43.08 -4.79 20.86
N GLY A 2 -43.23 -5.20 19.61
CA GLY A 2 -42.52 -6.36 19.05
C GLY A 2 -41.28 -5.88 18.31
N SER A 3 -40.10 -6.31 18.71
CA SER A 3 -38.88 -6.08 17.95
C SER A 3 -39.00 -6.74 16.59
N SER A 4 -38.64 -6.02 15.51
CA SER A 4 -38.56 -6.64 14.19
C SER A 4 -37.53 -7.77 14.24
N PRO A 5 -37.83 -8.97 13.70
CA PRO A 5 -36.88 -10.09 13.71
C PRO A 5 -35.61 -9.68 12.96
N ARG A 6 -34.46 -9.90 13.60
CA ARG A 6 -33.14 -9.64 13.00
C ARG A 6 -32.91 -10.61 11.84
N LEU A 7 -32.25 -10.13 10.79
CA LEU A 7 -31.87 -10.95 9.64
C LEU A 7 -30.92 -12.07 10.09
N ALA A 8 -31.29 -13.32 9.81
CA ALA A 8 -30.39 -14.45 10.00
C ALA A 8 -29.34 -14.44 8.88
N THR A 9 -28.07 -14.51 9.28
CA THR A 9 -26.94 -14.69 8.37
C THR A 9 -26.39 -16.09 8.63
N VAL A 10 -26.26 -16.88 7.57
CA VAL A 10 -25.69 -18.23 7.62
C VAL A 10 -24.36 -18.21 6.88
N TYR A 11 -23.37 -18.90 7.44
CA TYR A 11 -22.10 -19.21 6.78
C TYR A 11 -22.06 -20.73 6.60
N ASP A 12 -21.57 -21.21 5.46
CA ASP A 12 -21.25 -22.62 5.33
C ASP A 12 -19.98 -22.87 6.17
N LEU A 13 -19.89 -23.99 6.89
CA LEU A 13 -18.76 -24.34 7.74
C LEU A 13 -17.92 -25.44 7.08
N ASP A 14 -16.61 -25.44 7.31
CA ASP A 14 -15.70 -26.53 6.92
C ASP A 14 -15.74 -27.70 7.93
N GLU A 15 -14.96 -28.76 7.68
CA GLU A 15 -14.90 -29.96 8.54
C GLU A 15 -14.38 -29.67 9.96
N ASN A 16 -13.85 -28.49 10.21
CA ASN A 16 -13.35 -28.02 11.50
C ASN A 16 -14.24 -26.93 12.11
N ASP A 17 -15.51 -26.84 11.68
CA ASP A 17 -16.50 -25.83 12.10
C ASP A 17 -16.10 -24.37 11.81
N ASN A 18 -15.16 -24.12 10.88
CA ASN A 18 -14.78 -22.75 10.50
C ASN A 18 -15.64 -22.24 9.33
N PRO A 19 -16.06 -20.96 9.34
CA PRO A 19 -16.78 -20.37 8.23
C PRO A 19 -15.97 -20.40 6.92
N ILE A 20 -16.56 -21.00 5.88
CA ILE A 20 -16.02 -21.03 4.53
C ILE A 20 -16.08 -19.61 3.95
N LEU A 21 -14.94 -19.12 3.47
CA LEU A 21 -14.84 -17.81 2.83
C LEU A 21 -15.79 -17.69 1.63
N HIS A 22 -16.42 -16.51 1.46
CA HIS A 22 -17.42 -16.22 0.43
C HIS A 22 -18.71 -17.06 0.48
N SER A 23 -18.92 -17.89 1.51
CA SER A 23 -20.14 -18.72 1.64
C SER A 23 -21.34 -18.00 2.25
N LYS A 24 -21.17 -16.74 2.68
CA LYS A 24 -22.19 -15.99 3.42
C LYS A 24 -23.50 -15.90 2.62
N ARG A 25 -24.57 -16.44 3.20
CA ARG A 25 -25.95 -16.31 2.70
C ARG A 25 -26.76 -15.52 3.71
N THR A 26 -27.38 -14.43 3.27
CA THR A 26 -28.29 -13.63 4.10
C THR A 26 -29.69 -13.79 3.56
N ALA A 27 -30.64 -14.18 4.42
CA ALA A 27 -32.03 -14.26 4.02
C ALA A 27 -32.59 -12.85 3.81
N SER A 28 -32.69 -12.38 2.57
CA SER A 28 -33.49 -11.20 2.25
C SER A 28 -34.97 -11.53 2.43
N ARG A 29 -35.68 -10.67 3.17
CA ARG A 29 -37.11 -10.80 3.52
C ARG A 29 -37.92 -11.22 2.27
N VAL A 30 -38.64 -12.35 2.36
CA VAL A 30 -39.67 -12.71 1.37
C VAL A 30 -40.73 -11.61 1.42
N SER A 31 -40.75 -10.72 0.43
CA SER A 31 -41.93 -9.90 0.17
C SER A 31 -43.06 -10.85 -0.19
N LYS A 32 -44.15 -10.83 0.59
CA LYS A 32 -45.41 -11.45 0.18
C LYS A 32 -45.71 -10.97 -1.23
N ALA A 33 -45.93 -11.91 -2.15
CA ALA A 33 -46.34 -11.59 -3.50
C ALA A 33 -47.66 -10.79 -3.44
N THR A 34 -47.57 -9.49 -3.70
CA THR A 34 -48.75 -8.70 -4.07
C THR A 34 -48.96 -8.89 -5.55
N SER A 35 -50.16 -9.33 -5.88
CA SER A 35 -50.69 -9.55 -7.21
C SER A 35 -50.52 -8.34 -8.14
N ASN A 36 -50.38 -8.65 -9.43
CA ASN A 36 -50.28 -7.72 -10.56
C ASN A 36 -51.27 -6.55 -10.48
N SER A 37 -50.75 -5.33 -10.51
CA SER A 37 -51.31 -4.23 -11.32
C SER A 37 -50.24 -3.17 -11.58
N GLN A 38 -50.15 -2.71 -12.82
CA GLN A 38 -49.28 -1.62 -13.27
C GLN A 38 -49.61 -0.34 -12.51
N PHE A 39 -48.63 0.36 -11.94
CA PHE A 39 -48.69 1.83 -11.79
C PHE A 39 -47.29 2.45 -11.59
N GLN A 40 -46.93 3.26 -12.59
CA GLN A 40 -46.19 4.53 -12.56
C GLN A 40 -44.96 4.69 -11.64
N SER A 41 -43.84 4.99 -12.31
CA SER A 41 -42.65 5.61 -11.75
C SER A 41 -42.98 6.97 -11.12
N ARG A 42 -43.09 7.03 -9.79
CA ARG A 42 -42.66 8.15 -8.96
C ARG A 42 -42.79 7.76 -7.50
N GLY A 43 -41.64 7.63 -6.84
CA GLY A 43 -41.57 7.44 -5.40
C GLY A 43 -40.20 7.88 -4.92
N LYS A 44 -40.09 9.14 -4.52
CA LYS A 44 -39.02 9.65 -3.66
C LYS A 44 -39.00 8.77 -2.41
N GLY A 45 -38.19 7.72 -2.43
CA GLY A 45 -37.84 6.94 -1.25
C GLY A 45 -36.83 7.72 -0.44
N SER A 46 -37.34 8.62 0.41
CA SER A 46 -36.66 9.09 1.61
C SER A 46 -36.09 7.87 2.33
N ARG A 47 -34.81 7.55 2.07
CA ARG A 47 -34.04 6.73 2.99
C ARG A 47 -33.86 7.61 4.20
N SER A 48 -34.52 7.22 5.29
CA SER A 48 -34.21 7.69 6.63
C SER A 48 -32.69 7.66 6.80
N THR A 49 -32.06 8.83 6.69
CA THR A 49 -30.67 9.03 7.01
C THR A 49 -30.51 8.66 8.47
N SER A 50 -29.82 7.57 8.75
CA SER A 50 -29.15 7.42 10.04
C SER A 50 -28.29 8.67 10.20
N GLN A 51 -28.67 9.56 11.12
CA GLN A 51 -27.95 10.78 11.41
C GLN A 51 -26.48 10.42 11.73
N GLY A 52 -25.53 10.93 10.93
CA GLY A 52 -24.11 10.98 11.31
C GLY A 52 -23.05 10.54 10.31
N CYS A 53 -23.39 9.86 9.19
CA CYS A 53 -22.37 9.37 8.25
C CYS A 53 -22.67 9.67 6.77
N ILE A 54 -21.61 9.80 5.98
CA ILE A 54 -21.64 10.04 4.53
C ILE A 54 -21.29 8.73 3.82
N PHE A 55 -22.05 8.35 2.80
CA PHE A 55 -21.71 7.18 1.99
C PHE A 55 -20.84 7.61 0.81
N GLY A 56 -19.57 7.21 0.85
CA GLY A 56 -18.64 7.43 -0.24
C GLY A 56 -18.80 6.40 -1.36
N LYS A 57 -18.08 6.59 -2.46
CA LYS A 57 -18.10 5.69 -3.61
C LYS A 57 -16.70 5.16 -3.92
N LEU A 58 -16.64 3.92 -4.37
CA LEU A 58 -15.44 3.37 -4.99
C LEU A 58 -15.40 3.87 -6.44
N SER A 59 -14.35 4.60 -6.82
CA SER A 59 -14.15 5.05 -8.20
C SER A 59 -13.52 3.96 -9.05
N CYS A 60 -12.41 3.41 -8.57
CA CYS A 60 -11.70 2.34 -9.25
C CYS A 60 -10.99 1.43 -8.25
N LYS A 61 -10.65 0.22 -8.72
CA LYS A 61 -9.97 -0.81 -7.95
C LYS A 61 -9.05 -1.59 -8.87
N GLY A 62 -7.83 -1.85 -8.43
CA GLY A 62 -6.89 -2.69 -9.17
C GLY A 62 -5.76 -3.23 -8.29
N PRO A 63 -4.95 -4.18 -8.79
CA PRO A 63 -3.72 -4.60 -8.14
C PRO A 63 -2.77 -3.42 -7.89
N LEU A 64 -1.94 -3.49 -6.84
CA LEU A 64 -0.99 -2.44 -6.46
C LEU A 64 -0.16 -1.93 -7.66
N LYS A 65 0.41 -2.85 -8.44
CA LYS A 65 1.25 -2.52 -9.61
C LYS A 65 0.51 -1.66 -10.63
N GLU A 66 -0.73 -2.03 -10.96
CA GLU A 66 -1.53 -1.33 -11.99
C GLU A 66 -1.95 0.06 -11.50
N MET A 67 -2.41 0.13 -10.25
CA MET A 67 -2.85 1.38 -9.63
C MET A 67 -1.69 2.36 -9.46
N VAL A 68 -0.55 1.91 -8.95
CA VAL A 68 0.65 2.75 -8.83
C VAL A 68 1.12 3.20 -10.22
N ALA A 69 1.13 2.31 -11.22
CA ALA A 69 1.54 2.67 -12.57
C ALA A 69 0.65 3.75 -13.21
N ALA A 70 -0.67 3.69 -12.98
CA ALA A 70 -1.64 4.64 -13.52
C ALA A 70 -1.57 6.02 -12.86
N TYR A 71 -1.26 6.09 -11.55
CA TYR A 71 -1.47 7.31 -10.77
C TYR A 71 -0.19 7.96 -10.19
N SER A 72 0.97 7.31 -10.22
CA SER A 72 2.19 7.84 -9.57
C SER A 72 2.98 8.87 -10.40
N ARG A 73 2.98 8.76 -11.73
CA ARG A 73 3.88 9.54 -12.59
C ARG A 73 3.47 11.01 -12.69
N GLY A 74 4.47 11.89 -12.73
CA GLY A 74 4.27 13.32 -13.01
C GLY A 74 3.55 14.09 -11.90
N ARG A 75 3.48 13.55 -10.68
CA ARG A 75 2.89 14.24 -9.54
C ARG A 75 3.94 15.07 -8.81
N GLU A 76 3.52 16.24 -8.32
CA GLU A 76 4.29 17.05 -7.37
C GLU A 76 4.43 16.32 -6.02
N HIS A 77 3.35 15.71 -5.54
CA HIS A 77 3.34 14.92 -4.30
C HIS A 77 3.30 13.41 -4.59
N PRO A 78 4.04 12.59 -3.82
CA PRO A 78 3.96 11.14 -3.93
C PRO A 78 2.51 10.63 -3.82
N LEU A 79 2.15 9.65 -4.67
CA LEU A 79 0.90 8.90 -4.47
C LEU A 79 0.91 8.29 -3.07
N THR A 80 -0.11 8.61 -2.27
CA THR A 80 -0.23 8.17 -0.88
C THR A 80 -1.27 7.08 -0.78
N ILE A 81 -0.87 5.90 -0.33
CA ILE A 81 -1.76 4.75 -0.12
C ILE A 81 -1.84 4.46 1.39
N PHE A 82 -3.03 4.49 1.96
CA PHE A 82 -3.26 4.06 3.34
C PHE A 82 -3.31 2.54 3.41
N THR A 83 -2.51 1.93 4.28
CA THR A 83 -2.42 0.47 4.41
C THR A 83 -2.49 0.03 5.87
N ARG A 84 -3.04 -1.16 6.12
CA ARG A 84 -2.93 -1.86 7.40
C ARG A 84 -1.75 -2.83 7.45
N SER A 85 -1.07 -3.01 6.33
CA SER A 85 0.04 -3.94 6.21
C SER A 85 1.25 -3.45 6.97
N GLN A 86 1.73 -4.28 7.88
CA GLN A 86 3.02 -4.11 8.56
C GLN A 86 4.18 -4.62 7.71
N ASP A 87 3.89 -5.27 6.58
CA ASP A 87 4.89 -5.75 5.64
C ASP A 87 5.45 -4.58 4.84
N ILE A 88 6.68 -4.18 5.19
CA ILE A 88 7.41 -3.09 4.55
C ILE A 88 8.39 -3.58 3.47
N SER A 89 8.40 -4.89 3.18
CA SER A 89 9.36 -5.52 2.26
C SER A 89 9.27 -4.94 0.85
N ARG A 90 10.40 -4.86 0.15
CA ARG A 90 10.43 -4.34 -1.23
C ARG A 90 9.85 -5.34 -2.19
N GLU A 91 10.09 -6.62 -1.96
CA GLU A 91 9.66 -7.74 -2.81
C GLU A 91 8.15 -7.72 -3.05
N ARG A 92 7.39 -7.33 -2.02
CA ARG A 92 5.92 -7.28 -2.08
C ARG A 92 5.36 -5.93 -2.48
N ASN A 93 6.04 -4.85 -2.11
CA ASN A 93 5.48 -3.50 -2.20
C ASN A 93 6.08 -2.67 -3.32
N GLU A 94 7.34 -2.89 -3.70
CA GLU A 94 8.00 -2.07 -4.70
C GLU A 94 7.41 -2.30 -6.10
N VAL A 95 7.16 -1.20 -6.82
CA VAL A 95 6.69 -1.22 -8.19
C VAL A 95 7.79 -0.60 -9.06
N PRO A 96 8.56 -1.40 -9.82
CA PRO A 96 9.73 -0.92 -10.54
C PRO A 96 9.42 0.27 -11.46
N GLY A 97 10.14 1.38 -11.26
CA GLY A 97 10.01 2.60 -12.08
C GLY A 97 8.78 3.46 -11.75
N TYR A 98 8.14 3.24 -10.60
CA TYR A 98 6.99 4.03 -10.17
C TYR A 98 7.09 4.43 -8.69
N PRO A 99 7.30 5.72 -8.39
CA PRO A 99 7.48 6.19 -7.03
C PRO A 99 6.15 6.40 -6.29
N PHE A 100 6.05 5.96 -5.04
CA PHE A 100 4.87 6.18 -4.21
C PHE A 100 5.19 5.98 -2.73
N ARG A 101 4.24 6.29 -1.84
CA ARG A 101 4.38 6.05 -0.40
C ARG A 101 3.18 5.34 0.20
N LYS A 102 3.44 4.53 1.21
CA LYS A 102 2.41 3.90 2.04
C LYS A 102 2.42 4.47 3.44
N ILE A 103 1.23 4.77 3.96
CA ILE A 103 1.05 5.17 5.35
C ILE A 103 0.35 4.04 6.09
N VAL A 104 1.05 3.47 7.07
CA VAL A 104 0.49 2.42 7.91
C VAL A 104 -0.47 3.05 8.92
N PHE A 105 -1.68 2.52 9.00
CA PHE A 105 -2.66 2.90 9.99
C PHE A 105 -3.10 1.70 10.81
N THR A 106 -3.43 1.97 12.07
CA THR A 106 -4.05 0.99 12.96
C THR A 106 -5.56 1.19 12.95
N ASP A 107 -6.30 0.09 12.95
CA ASP A 107 -7.75 0.13 13.03
C ASP A 107 -8.19 0.70 14.37
N GLY A 108 -8.90 1.84 14.35
CA GLY A 108 -9.35 2.50 15.58
C GLY A 108 -10.26 1.63 16.45
N THR A 109 -10.99 0.67 15.86
CA THR A 109 -11.84 -0.26 16.62
C THR A 109 -11.03 -1.34 17.34
N GLU A 110 -9.86 -1.70 16.81
CA GLU A 110 -8.97 -2.68 17.45
C GLU A 110 -8.34 -2.12 18.73
N ILE A 111 -8.08 -0.81 18.75
CA ILE A 111 -7.49 -0.08 19.89
C ILE A 111 -8.53 0.28 20.94
N LEU A 112 -9.64 0.92 20.53
CA LEU A 112 -10.56 1.57 21.48
C LEU A 112 -11.55 0.61 22.11
N ASN A 113 -11.94 -0.47 21.42
CA ASN A 113 -12.93 -1.43 21.91
C ASN A 113 -12.50 -2.86 21.57
N PRO A 114 -11.54 -3.42 22.33
CA PRO A 114 -10.99 -4.73 22.01
C PRO A 114 -12.01 -5.88 22.04
N ASP A 115 -13.11 -5.72 22.78
CA ASP A 115 -14.12 -6.77 22.96
C ASP A 115 -15.38 -6.59 22.07
N ALA A 116 -15.43 -5.54 21.25
CA ALA A 116 -16.59 -5.24 20.39
C ALA A 116 -16.61 -6.12 19.13
N MET A 117 -17.01 -7.39 19.28
CA MET A 117 -17.07 -8.37 18.18
C MET A 117 -17.95 -7.92 16.99
N TYR A 118 -19.02 -7.17 17.23
CA TYR A 118 -19.97 -6.78 16.17
C TYR A 118 -19.43 -5.72 15.21
N ASP A 119 -18.70 -4.72 15.71
CA ASP A 119 -18.11 -3.68 14.86
C ASP A 119 -16.81 -4.16 14.20
N ARG A 120 -15.98 -4.94 14.91
CA ARG A 120 -14.78 -5.60 14.35
C ARG A 120 -15.10 -6.50 13.15
N GLY A 121 -16.26 -7.14 13.19
CA GLY A 121 -16.68 -8.08 12.14
C GLY A 121 -17.18 -7.42 10.86
N ARG A 122 -17.59 -6.14 10.92
CA ARG A 122 -18.22 -5.46 9.77
C ARG A 122 -17.39 -4.34 9.18
N PHE A 123 -16.67 -3.59 10.01
CA PHE A 123 -15.96 -2.40 9.55
C PHE A 123 -14.44 -2.53 9.78
N VAL A 124 -13.70 -1.94 8.85
CA VAL A 124 -12.31 -1.54 9.05
C VAL A 124 -12.30 -0.03 9.26
N CYS A 125 -11.73 0.46 10.36
CA CYS A 125 -11.71 1.90 10.63
C CYS A 125 -10.36 2.54 10.29
N LEU A 126 -10.38 3.52 9.40
CA LEU A 126 -9.22 4.33 9.01
C LEU A 126 -9.44 5.77 9.47
N THR A 127 -8.43 6.37 10.08
CA THR A 127 -8.34 7.84 10.18
C THR A 127 -7.26 8.33 9.22
N ALA A 128 -7.67 9.05 8.18
CA ALA A 128 -6.75 9.73 7.28
C ALA A 128 -6.50 11.15 7.80
N PHE A 129 -5.24 11.55 7.83
CA PHE A 129 -4.86 12.92 8.16
C PHE A 129 -4.54 13.68 6.88
N ILE A 130 -4.98 14.92 6.81
CA ILE A 130 -4.65 15.87 5.73
C ILE A 130 -4.05 17.14 6.35
N PRO A 131 -3.21 17.91 5.63
CA PRO A 131 -2.74 19.19 6.14
C PRO A 131 -3.90 20.20 6.13
N LYS A 132 -3.94 21.11 7.10
CA LYS A 132 -5.03 22.08 7.29
C LYS A 132 -5.29 22.95 6.05
N LYS A 133 -4.25 23.25 5.27
CA LYS A 133 -4.36 23.98 4.00
C LYS A 133 -5.22 23.25 2.94
N GLU A 134 -5.40 21.93 3.07
CA GLU A 134 -6.17 21.09 2.13
C GLU A 134 -7.63 20.85 2.57
N GLU A 135 -8.08 21.39 3.70
CA GLU A 135 -9.49 21.24 4.15
C GLU A 135 -10.51 21.70 3.09
N ASN A 136 -10.13 22.73 2.32
CA ASN A 136 -10.99 23.32 1.30
C ASN A 136 -10.81 22.70 -0.09
N CYS A 137 -9.96 21.67 -0.22
CA CYS A 137 -9.73 20.96 -1.47
C CYS A 137 -11.06 20.43 -2.03
N ALA A 138 -11.30 20.69 -3.31
CA ALA A 138 -12.48 20.19 -3.99
C ALA A 138 -12.25 18.72 -4.36
N ASP A 139 -12.96 17.83 -3.67
CA ASP A 139 -13.04 16.40 -3.98
C ASP A 139 -11.71 15.63 -3.97
N PRO A 140 -11.02 15.55 -2.82
CA PRO A 140 -9.77 14.82 -2.75
C PRO A 140 -10.00 13.32 -2.89
N ARG A 141 -9.11 12.68 -3.66
CA ARG A 141 -9.08 11.24 -3.87
C ARG A 141 -8.23 10.58 -2.81
N ILE A 142 -8.76 9.54 -2.17
CA ILE A 142 -8.04 8.78 -1.14
C ILE A 142 -7.78 7.38 -1.68
N TYR A 143 -6.53 6.93 -1.58
CA TYR A 143 -6.14 5.60 -2.02
C TYR A 143 -5.92 4.71 -0.81
N VAL A 144 -6.59 3.56 -0.77
CA VAL A 144 -6.54 2.63 0.35
C VAL A 144 -6.16 1.24 -0.15
N GLU A 145 -5.24 0.60 0.52
CA GLU A 145 -4.92 -0.79 0.32
C GLU A 145 -5.98 -1.68 0.94
N GLN A 146 -6.43 -2.68 0.19
CA GLN A 146 -7.37 -3.70 0.62
C GLN A 146 -6.75 -5.08 0.40
N ARG A 147 -6.70 -5.88 1.47
CA ARG A 147 -6.43 -7.32 1.40
C ARG A 147 -7.71 -8.06 1.04
N VAL A 148 -7.65 -8.88 0.01
CA VAL A 148 -8.75 -9.76 -0.41
C VAL A 148 -8.25 -11.18 -0.58
N TYR A 149 -9.12 -12.17 -0.45
CA TYR A 149 -8.77 -13.57 -0.60
C TYR A 149 -9.50 -14.16 -1.81
N GLU A 150 -8.74 -14.60 -2.81
CA GLU A 150 -9.27 -15.19 -4.04
C GLU A 150 -8.54 -16.50 -4.33
N GLY A 151 -9.29 -17.60 -4.51
CA GLY A 151 -8.70 -18.91 -4.74
C GLY A 151 -7.81 -19.41 -3.58
N GLY A 152 -8.09 -18.98 -2.35
CA GLY A 152 -7.29 -19.32 -1.16
C GLY A 152 -5.97 -18.54 -1.02
N GLN A 153 -5.68 -17.61 -1.94
CA GLN A 153 -4.49 -16.77 -1.88
C GLN A 153 -4.85 -15.32 -1.50
N GLU A 154 -4.02 -14.71 -0.66
CA GLU A 154 -4.12 -13.28 -0.36
C GLU A 154 -3.69 -12.46 -1.58
N LYS A 155 -4.50 -11.48 -1.95
CA LYS A 155 -4.20 -10.48 -2.97
C LYS A 155 -4.28 -9.09 -2.37
N ILE A 156 -3.34 -8.23 -2.76
CA ILE A 156 -3.35 -6.82 -2.41
C ILE A 156 -3.98 -6.02 -3.55
N MET A 157 -5.04 -5.29 -3.21
CA MET A 157 -5.72 -4.37 -4.10
C MET A 157 -5.54 -2.94 -3.58
N VAL A 158 -5.55 -1.97 -4.48
CA VAL A 158 -5.62 -0.54 -4.13
C VAL A 158 -6.95 0.00 -4.65
N LEU A 159 -7.64 0.73 -3.79
CA LEU A 159 -8.95 1.31 -4.01
C LEU A 159 -8.82 2.82 -4.09
N GLU A 160 -9.36 3.45 -5.14
CA GLU A 160 -9.56 4.89 -5.19
C GLU A 160 -10.95 5.24 -4.67
N LEU A 161 -11.00 6.04 -3.62
CA LEU A 161 -12.22 6.41 -2.91
C LEU A 161 -12.62 7.85 -3.24
N ASP A 162 -13.90 8.02 -3.59
CA ASP A 162 -14.57 9.28 -3.88
C ASP A 162 -15.43 9.70 -2.67
N LEU A 163 -15.17 10.90 -2.16
CA LEU A 163 -15.87 11.47 -1.02
C LEU A 163 -17.16 12.21 -1.43
N GLY A 164 -17.35 12.47 -2.73
CA GLY A 164 -18.53 13.09 -3.30
C GLY A 164 -18.55 14.61 -3.17
N GLY A 165 -17.37 15.26 -3.11
CA GLY A 165 -17.23 16.71 -2.96
C GLY A 165 -16.21 17.11 -1.89
N ARG A 166 -16.34 18.34 -1.36
CA ARG A 166 -15.44 18.85 -0.31
C ARG A 166 -15.47 17.93 0.92
N VAL A 167 -14.30 17.70 1.49
CA VAL A 167 -14.14 16.97 2.75
C VAL A 167 -14.92 17.65 3.87
N GLN A 168 -15.63 16.84 4.65
CA GLN A 168 -16.20 17.24 5.93
C GLN A 168 -15.30 16.65 7.03
N ILE A 169 -14.53 17.53 7.67
CA ILE A 169 -13.61 17.16 8.74
C ILE A 169 -14.40 16.57 9.91
N ASP A 170 -13.83 15.53 10.54
CA ASP A 170 -14.42 14.80 11.66
C ASP A 170 -15.74 14.07 11.39
N MET A 171 -16.20 14.03 10.14
CA MET A 171 -17.31 13.18 9.71
C MET A 171 -16.84 11.77 9.33
N GLU A 172 -17.72 10.79 9.54
CA GLU A 172 -17.48 9.41 9.12
C GLU A 172 -18.00 9.16 7.70
N TYR A 173 -17.13 8.62 6.87
CA TYR A 173 -17.41 8.16 5.52
C TYR A 173 -17.45 6.63 5.49
N VAL A 174 -18.52 6.06 4.94
CA VAL A 174 -18.67 4.60 4.81
C VAL A 174 -18.56 4.19 3.35
N PHE A 175 -17.66 3.26 3.08
CA PHE A 175 -17.41 2.66 1.77
C PHE A 175 -17.69 1.16 1.83
N PRO A 176 -18.87 0.73 1.36
CA PRO A 176 -19.26 -0.67 1.40
C PRO A 176 -18.28 -1.58 0.66
N GLY A 177 -17.90 -2.70 1.29
CA GLY A 177 -17.01 -3.71 0.70
C GLY A 177 -15.57 -3.27 0.42
N CYS A 178 -15.15 -2.11 0.94
CA CYS A 178 -13.82 -1.53 0.72
C CYS A 178 -12.84 -1.76 1.89
N GLY A 179 -13.26 -2.46 2.95
CA GLY A 179 -12.37 -2.85 4.05
C GLY A 179 -11.67 -4.17 3.76
N ASP A 180 -10.55 -4.43 4.45
CA ASP A 180 -9.84 -5.71 4.37
C ASP A 180 -10.79 -6.89 4.59
N GLU A 181 -10.71 -7.88 3.71
CA GLU A 181 -11.43 -9.13 3.87
C GLU A 181 -10.87 -9.92 5.07
N HIS A 182 -11.77 -10.46 5.89
CA HIS A 182 -11.39 -11.34 6.98
C HIS A 182 -11.59 -12.79 6.54
N ILE A 183 -10.60 -13.66 6.76
CA ILE A 183 -10.61 -15.06 6.31
C ILE A 183 -11.90 -15.81 6.70
N ASN A 184 -12.43 -15.55 7.90
CA ASN A 184 -13.67 -16.19 8.40
C ASN A 184 -14.95 -15.35 8.21
N LEU A 185 -14.86 -14.02 8.04
CA LEU A 185 -16.06 -13.16 8.03
C LEU A 185 -16.39 -12.63 6.62
N GLY A 186 -15.47 -12.84 5.67
CA GLY A 186 -15.56 -12.32 4.32
C GLY A 186 -15.36 -10.81 4.26
N LYS A 187 -15.90 -10.21 3.20
CA LYS A 187 -15.74 -8.77 2.91
C LYS A 187 -16.29 -7.88 4.03
N ARG A 188 -15.50 -6.87 4.38
CA ARG A 188 -15.86 -5.81 5.33
C ARG A 188 -16.01 -4.46 4.63
N ASP A 189 -16.76 -3.58 5.27
CA ASP A 189 -16.92 -2.18 4.85
C ASP A 189 -15.73 -1.37 5.39
N LEU A 190 -15.34 -0.29 4.71
CA LEU A 190 -14.36 0.67 5.23
C LEU A 190 -15.11 1.85 5.84
N ARG A 191 -14.75 2.22 7.07
CA ARG A 191 -15.19 3.44 7.72
C ARG A 191 -14.00 4.39 7.84
N LEU A 192 -14.06 5.48 7.12
CA LEU A 192 -13.01 6.48 7.02
C LEU A 192 -13.41 7.73 7.80
N ARG A 193 -12.54 8.22 8.67
CA ARG A 193 -12.62 9.56 9.26
C ARG A 193 -11.48 10.40 8.72
N ILE A 194 -11.76 11.65 8.34
CA ILE A 194 -10.72 12.59 7.90
C ILE A 194 -10.51 13.64 8.98
N ARG A 195 -9.25 13.86 9.34
CA ARG A 195 -8.84 14.90 10.28
C ARG A 195 -7.80 15.81 9.64
N SER A 196 -7.88 17.09 9.95
CA SER A 196 -6.85 18.03 9.58
C SER A 196 -5.79 18.13 10.67
N LEU A 197 -4.56 18.37 10.25
CA LEU A 197 -3.42 18.64 11.11
C LEU A 197 -2.76 19.95 10.70
N GLU A 198 -2.25 20.70 11.67
CA GLU A 198 -1.34 21.82 11.39
C GLU A 198 -0.11 21.31 10.62
N GLN A 199 0.46 22.15 9.75
CA GLN A 199 1.47 21.71 8.78
C GLN A 199 2.66 21.01 9.44
N GLU A 200 3.20 21.55 10.53
CA GLU A 200 4.34 20.96 11.25
C GLU A 200 4.04 19.55 11.80
N VAL A 201 2.82 19.33 12.28
CA VAL A 201 2.36 18.04 12.81
C VAL A 201 2.10 17.07 11.66
N PHE A 202 1.55 17.56 10.56
CA PHE A 202 1.35 16.78 9.35
C PHE A 202 2.69 16.31 8.76
N ASP A 203 3.69 17.18 8.68
CA ASP A 203 5.02 16.83 8.19
C ASP A 203 5.66 15.75 9.07
N SER A 204 5.54 15.90 10.38
CA SER A 204 6.00 14.89 11.35
C SER A 204 5.27 13.54 11.19
N TYR A 205 3.97 13.58 10.90
CA TYR A 205 3.19 12.38 10.59
C TYR A 205 3.70 11.72 9.30
N MET A 206 4.02 12.51 8.28
CA MET A 206 4.49 12.01 6.99
C MET A 206 5.88 11.37 7.02
N LEU A 207 6.73 11.72 8.00
CA LEU A 207 8.03 11.07 8.22
C LEU A 207 7.90 9.56 8.52
N ARG A 208 6.72 9.10 8.95
CA ARG A 208 6.46 7.68 9.26
C ARG A 208 6.02 6.87 8.06
N ALA A 209 5.88 7.49 6.89
CA ALA A 209 5.50 6.78 5.67
C ALA A 209 6.65 5.92 5.14
N ASN A 210 6.30 4.79 4.54
CA ASN A 210 7.24 3.98 3.79
C ASN A 210 7.26 4.45 2.34
N TYR A 211 8.42 4.81 1.83
CA TYR A 211 8.61 5.31 0.48
C TYR A 211 9.18 4.20 -0.41
N TYR A 212 8.64 4.05 -1.62
CA TYR A 212 9.02 3.03 -2.58
C TYR A 212 9.32 3.67 -3.94
N GLY A 213 10.30 3.11 -4.65
CA GLY A 213 10.67 3.57 -5.98
C GLY A 213 11.50 4.85 -6.04
N TYR A 214 12.03 5.32 -4.91
CA TYR A 214 12.95 6.48 -4.83
C TYR A 214 14.42 6.10 -4.76
N ASP A 215 14.70 4.80 -4.58
CA ASP A 215 16.07 4.34 -4.50
C ASP A 215 16.67 4.20 -5.88
N THR A 216 17.94 4.58 -5.97
CA THR A 216 18.69 4.56 -7.22
C THR A 216 19.79 3.52 -7.14
N ASN A 217 20.08 2.87 -8.27
CA ASN A 217 21.16 1.92 -8.38
C ASN A 217 22.20 2.44 -9.36
N ASP A 218 23.45 2.50 -8.92
CA ASP A 218 24.61 2.76 -9.76
C ASP A 218 25.49 1.51 -9.82
N TYR A 219 25.92 1.14 -11.02
CA TYR A 219 26.62 -0.13 -11.26
C TYR A 219 28.05 0.13 -11.71
N VAL A 220 28.99 -0.39 -10.93
CA VAL A 220 30.42 -0.30 -11.23
C VAL A 220 30.91 -1.63 -11.75
N TYR A 221 31.36 -1.67 -13.00
CA TYR A 221 31.88 -2.89 -13.62
C TYR A 221 33.41 -2.91 -13.54
N LEU A 222 33.94 -3.94 -12.88
CA LEU A 222 35.36 -4.20 -12.72
C LEU A 222 35.80 -5.31 -13.67
N ASN A 223 36.99 -5.16 -14.24
CA ASN A 223 37.68 -6.21 -14.99
C ASN A 223 38.95 -6.66 -14.24
N ARG A 224 39.69 -7.61 -14.81
CA ARG A 224 40.94 -8.11 -14.22
C ARG A 224 41.97 -7.01 -13.92
N GLN A 225 42.07 -5.99 -14.78
CA GLN A 225 43.00 -4.88 -14.59
C GLN A 225 42.56 -3.96 -13.45
N THR A 226 41.26 -3.66 -13.32
CA THR A 226 40.77 -2.83 -12.20
C THR A 226 40.95 -3.55 -10.86
N ILE A 227 40.71 -4.87 -10.82
CA ILE A 227 40.99 -5.68 -9.62
C ILE A 227 42.47 -5.63 -9.24
N SER A 228 43.39 -5.57 -10.22
CA SER A 228 44.81 -5.55 -9.93
C SER A 228 45.33 -4.21 -9.41
N HIS A 229 44.68 -3.09 -9.77
CA HIS A 229 45.12 -1.73 -9.42
C HIS A 229 44.27 -1.06 -8.32
N GLY A 230 43.09 -1.61 -8.00
CA GLY A 230 42.13 -0.99 -7.10
C GLY A 230 41.06 -0.20 -7.84
N LEU A 231 40.02 0.18 -7.10
CA LEU A 231 38.90 0.99 -7.59
C LEU A 231 39.04 2.42 -7.10
N SER A 232 38.92 3.39 -8.01
CA SER A 232 38.58 4.77 -7.67
C SER A 232 37.42 5.20 -8.57
N TYR A 233 36.26 5.40 -7.97
CA TYR A 233 35.01 5.64 -8.68
C TYR A 233 34.23 6.78 -8.05
N ALA A 234 33.69 7.67 -8.88
CA ALA A 234 32.78 8.72 -8.41
C ALA A 234 31.35 8.26 -8.74
N PRO A 235 30.52 7.93 -7.72
CA PRO A 235 29.17 7.46 -7.95
C PRO A 235 28.32 8.46 -8.71
N ARG A 236 27.27 7.95 -9.34
CA ARG A 236 26.27 8.77 -10.02
C ARG A 236 24.93 8.61 -9.33
N SER A 237 24.30 9.73 -9.03
CA SER A 237 22.89 9.80 -8.62
C SER A 237 22.13 10.61 -9.65
N ASN A 238 21.03 10.05 -10.17
CA ASN A 238 20.19 10.70 -11.19
C ASN A 238 20.97 11.23 -12.42
N GLY A 239 22.05 10.53 -12.80
CA GLY A 239 22.90 10.92 -13.93
C GLY A 239 23.97 11.96 -13.60
N GLU A 240 23.97 12.54 -12.41
CA GLU A 240 24.97 13.49 -11.94
C GLU A 240 26.02 12.82 -11.05
N VAL A 241 27.27 13.25 -11.19
CA VAL A 241 28.38 12.75 -10.36
C VAL A 241 28.25 13.33 -8.96
N VAL A 242 28.17 12.47 -7.95
CA VAL A 242 28.13 12.92 -6.55
C VAL A 242 29.53 13.40 -6.12
N PRO A 243 29.64 14.35 -5.17
CA PRO A 243 30.93 14.97 -4.81
C PRO A 243 31.84 14.07 -3.95
N TYR A 244 31.60 12.76 -3.91
CA TYR A 244 32.34 11.78 -3.14
C TYR A 244 32.96 10.73 -4.06
N LYS A 245 34.08 10.14 -3.65
CA LYS A 245 34.73 9.05 -4.37
C LYS A 245 34.77 7.80 -3.51
N LEU A 246 34.37 6.69 -4.10
CA LEU A 246 34.59 5.35 -3.58
C LEU A 246 36.00 4.90 -3.97
N CYS A 247 36.81 4.58 -2.96
CA CYS A 247 38.14 4.03 -3.15
C CYS A 247 38.24 2.65 -2.47
N ILE A 248 38.62 1.62 -3.22
CA ILE A 248 38.82 0.26 -2.69
C ILE A 248 40.20 -0.24 -3.14
N GLY A 249 41.00 -0.74 -2.20
CA GLY A 249 42.33 -1.26 -2.47
C GLY A 249 42.31 -2.51 -3.36
N ALA A 250 43.35 -2.68 -4.18
CA ALA A 250 43.50 -3.87 -5.03
C ALA A 250 43.48 -5.18 -4.23
N GLN A 251 44.10 -5.19 -3.05
CA GLN A 251 44.14 -6.37 -2.19
C GLN A 251 42.75 -6.78 -1.71
N ASP A 252 41.94 -5.81 -1.25
CA ASP A 252 40.58 -6.07 -0.77
C ASP A 252 39.68 -6.58 -1.89
N LEU A 253 39.77 -6.00 -3.09
CA LEU A 253 39.02 -6.48 -4.25
C LEU A 253 39.37 -7.92 -4.64
N ARG A 254 40.65 -8.29 -4.57
CA ARG A 254 41.08 -9.68 -4.82
C ARG A 254 40.53 -10.64 -3.76
N ILE A 255 40.62 -10.26 -2.47
CA ILE A 255 40.07 -11.05 -1.36
C ILE A 255 38.56 -11.26 -1.54
N LEU A 256 37.81 -10.20 -1.87
CA LEU A 256 36.38 -10.26 -2.13
C LEU A 256 36.04 -11.17 -3.30
N LEU A 257 36.74 -11.04 -4.42
CA LEU A 257 36.54 -11.88 -5.61
C LEU A 257 36.81 -13.36 -5.30
N ASP A 258 37.91 -13.66 -4.61
CA ASP A 258 38.27 -15.03 -4.23
C ASP A 258 37.26 -15.62 -3.26
N ALA A 259 36.79 -14.85 -2.28
CA ALA A 259 35.76 -15.28 -1.33
C ALA A 259 34.43 -15.57 -2.04
N LYS A 260 33.97 -14.68 -2.93
CA LYS A 260 32.73 -14.87 -3.70
C LYS A 260 32.80 -16.09 -4.62
N ARG A 261 33.95 -16.32 -5.29
CA ARG A 261 34.17 -17.51 -6.13
C ARG A 261 34.17 -18.81 -5.34
N LYS A 262 34.79 -18.84 -4.15
CA LYS A 262 34.83 -20.03 -3.29
C LYS A 262 33.45 -20.41 -2.73
N ASN A 263 32.58 -19.42 -2.50
CA ASN A 263 31.22 -19.64 -2.03
C ASN A 263 30.24 -20.01 -3.15
N GLN A 264 30.65 -19.90 -4.42
CA GLN A 264 29.86 -20.34 -5.58
C GLN A 264 30.28 -21.75 -5.97
N LEU A 265 29.63 -22.80 -5.42
CA LEU A 265 29.27 -24.12 -6.02
C LEU A 265 29.09 -25.23 -4.96
N PRO A 266 28.28 -26.29 -5.20
CA PRO A 266 27.90 -26.80 -6.53
C PRO A 266 26.41 -27.11 -6.78
N ALA A 267 25.85 -26.59 -7.87
CA ALA A 267 24.86 -27.29 -8.71
C ALA A 267 24.51 -26.44 -9.96
N GLY A 268 25.03 -26.85 -11.12
CA GLY A 268 24.27 -26.86 -12.38
C GLY A 268 23.67 -25.57 -12.94
N SER A 269 24.07 -24.36 -12.54
CA SER A 269 23.59 -23.14 -13.19
C SER A 269 24.74 -22.34 -13.79
N PHE A 270 24.76 -22.40 -15.12
CA PHE A 270 25.28 -21.50 -16.14
C PHE A 270 26.19 -20.33 -15.71
N LEU A 271 27.30 -20.21 -16.44
CA LEU A 271 28.10 -18.99 -16.69
C LEU A 271 27.46 -17.70 -16.14
N LEU A 272 27.78 -17.34 -14.90
CA LEU A 272 27.53 -16.00 -14.41
C LEU A 272 28.67 -15.14 -14.92
N ASP A 273 28.44 -14.49 -16.07
CA ASP A 273 29.34 -13.50 -16.68
C ASP A 273 29.69 -12.33 -15.74
N ARG A 274 29.03 -12.24 -14.57
CA ARG A 274 29.16 -11.17 -13.59
C ARG A 274 29.04 -11.68 -12.16
N ILE A 275 29.95 -11.26 -11.28
CA ILE A 275 29.95 -11.55 -9.83
C ILE A 275 29.79 -10.23 -9.08
N GLU A 276 28.74 -10.10 -8.26
CA GLU A 276 28.61 -8.97 -7.34
C GLU A 276 29.56 -9.14 -6.16
N LEU A 277 30.55 -8.24 -6.07
CA LEU A 277 31.54 -8.24 -5.01
C LEU A 277 31.01 -7.60 -3.74
N LEU A 278 30.32 -6.46 -3.90
CA LEU A 278 29.96 -5.53 -2.83
C LEU A 278 28.76 -4.68 -3.26
N GLU A 279 27.87 -4.41 -2.30
CA GLU A 279 26.85 -3.39 -2.39
C GLU A 279 27.07 -2.35 -1.28
N LEU A 280 27.08 -1.07 -1.65
CA LEU A 280 27.22 0.05 -0.73
C LEU A 280 25.96 0.90 -0.77
N ARG A 281 25.41 1.22 0.40
CA ARG A 281 24.24 2.08 0.56
C ARG A 281 24.67 3.46 1.05
N PHE A 282 24.33 4.49 0.29
CA PHE A 282 24.48 5.89 0.68
C PHE A 282 23.12 6.48 0.96
N THR A 283 22.87 6.78 2.23
CA THR A 283 21.55 7.21 2.72
C THR A 283 21.19 8.62 2.22
N GLY A 284 19.97 8.80 1.71
CA GLY A 284 19.44 10.10 1.29
C GLY A 284 20.05 10.67 0.00
N LEU A 285 20.78 9.84 -0.76
CA LEU A 285 21.39 10.22 -2.05
C LEU A 285 20.66 9.66 -3.28
N GLY A 286 19.48 9.07 -3.10
CA GLY A 286 18.62 8.61 -4.19
C GLY A 286 17.76 9.72 -4.79
N GLU A 287 16.66 9.32 -5.42
CA GLU A 287 15.67 10.24 -5.99
C GLU A 287 14.91 10.96 -4.87
N ARG A 288 14.65 12.25 -5.09
CA ARG A 288 13.86 13.06 -4.17
C ARG A 288 12.39 13.03 -4.56
N THR A 289 11.52 13.08 -3.58
CA THR A 289 10.10 13.37 -3.83
C THR A 289 9.96 14.74 -4.46
N GLY A 290 8.94 14.95 -5.30
CA GLY A 290 8.71 16.25 -5.95
C GLY A 290 8.53 17.40 -4.95
N ASP A 291 8.05 17.09 -3.75
CA ASP A 291 7.90 18.02 -2.62
C ASP A 291 9.13 18.13 -1.71
N ASN A 292 10.23 17.45 -2.03
CA ASN A 292 11.49 17.40 -1.27
C ASN A 292 11.37 16.94 0.19
N THR A 293 10.24 16.32 0.58
CA THR A 293 10.03 15.81 1.95
C THR A 293 10.81 14.52 2.24
N TYR A 294 11.18 13.77 1.21
CA TYR A 294 11.94 12.54 1.33
C TYR A 294 12.96 12.39 0.19
N ALA A 295 14.08 11.75 0.49
CA ALA A 295 15.07 11.32 -0.49
C ALA A 295 15.32 9.82 -0.27
N GLY A 296 15.24 9.04 -1.34
CA GLY A 296 15.66 7.63 -1.32
C GLY A 296 17.16 7.49 -1.13
N ASP A 297 17.64 6.27 -1.24
CA ASP A 297 19.04 5.93 -1.08
C ASP A 297 19.71 5.63 -2.43
N LEU A 298 21.02 5.82 -2.48
CA LEU A 298 21.85 5.39 -3.60
C LEU A 298 22.55 4.08 -3.24
N PHE A 299 22.31 3.05 -4.04
CA PHE A 299 23.00 1.77 -3.95
C PHE A 299 24.07 1.69 -5.04
N VAL A 300 25.34 1.63 -4.64
CA VAL A 300 26.47 1.42 -5.55
C VAL A 300 26.84 -0.06 -5.53
N ARG A 301 26.61 -0.74 -6.64
CA ARG A 301 26.78 -2.19 -6.80
C ARG A 301 28.05 -2.47 -7.61
N VAL A 302 29.04 -3.08 -6.98
CA VAL A 302 30.34 -3.37 -7.58
C VAL A 302 30.33 -4.78 -8.17
N MET A 303 30.30 -4.84 -9.50
CA MET A 303 30.19 -6.04 -10.30
C MET A 303 31.52 -6.37 -10.95
N TYR A 304 32.04 -7.58 -10.76
CA TYR A 304 33.17 -8.08 -11.53
C TYR A 304 32.68 -8.80 -12.78
N SER A 305 33.21 -8.42 -13.95
CA SER A 305 33.02 -9.12 -15.22
C SER A 305 34.40 -9.59 -15.75
N PRO A 306 34.61 -10.89 -15.97
CA PRO A 306 35.93 -11.49 -16.21
C PRO A 306 36.76 -10.95 -17.38
#